data_AF-A0AAD4LAW8-F1
#
_entry.id   AF-A0AAD4LAW8-F1
#
_cell.length_a   1.000
_cell.length_b   1.000
_cell.length_c   1.000
_cell.angle_alpha   90.00
_cell.angle_beta   90.00
_cell.angle_gamma   90.00
#
_symmetry.space_group_name_H-M   'P 1'
#
loop_
_entity.id
_entity.type
_entity.pdbx_description
1 polymer ?
#
loop_
_entity_poly.entity_id
_entity_poly.type
_entity_poly.pdbx_seq_one_letter_code
_entity_poly.pdbx_strand_id
1 'polypeptide(L)'
;MVSQWRRIRHLSNLCFHPHDQEMLEAVDSKNPLKPNILGLLVRSPLPRKQKISWSDDDVAIIVEVKHGQLMLVGQLSAYARCFLSVDRRRSFSIAIAFDFQTLQIHFLVFHRSGSSSSHGLSLHSEAGFQSVVKHMVGILSIPDEKAFGRQDTLWRCISHQQPRLRDL
;
A
#
# COMPACT_ATOMS: atom_id res chain seq x y z
N MET A 1 -39.21 0.99 -2.21
CA MET A 1 -38.10 0.24 -1.59
C MET A 1 -36.82 0.66 -2.26
N VAL A 2 -36.02 1.53 -1.63
CA VAL A 2 -34.74 1.97 -2.18
C VAL A 2 -33.66 1.09 -1.56
N SER A 3 -33.22 0.04 -2.26
CA SER A 3 -32.01 -0.68 -1.89
C SER A 3 -30.80 0.21 -2.23
N GLN A 4 -30.44 1.12 -1.33
CA GLN A 4 -29.14 1.76 -1.36
C GLN A 4 -28.10 0.70 -0.99
N TRP A 5 -27.61 -0.02 -2.00
CA TRP A 5 -26.34 -0.70 -1.91
C TRP A 5 -25.29 0.37 -1.63
N ARG A 6 -24.90 0.55 -0.36
CA ARG A 6 -23.61 1.20 -0.05
C ARG A 6 -22.57 0.38 -0.78
N ARG A 7 -22.04 0.90 -1.89
CA ARG A 7 -20.88 0.30 -2.56
C ARG A 7 -19.77 0.26 -1.51
N ILE A 8 -19.52 -0.93 -0.96
CA ILE A 8 -18.41 -1.17 -0.05
C ILE A 8 -17.15 -0.86 -0.86
N ARG A 9 -16.34 0.06 -0.34
CA ARG A 9 -15.10 0.49 -0.98
C ARG A 9 -13.97 -0.40 -0.50
N HIS A 10 -12.99 -0.69 -1.36
CA HIS A 10 -11.89 -1.57 -0.98
C HIS A 10 -11.16 -1.12 0.28
N LEU A 11 -10.91 0.18 0.40
CA LEU A 11 -10.22 0.78 1.55
C LEU A 11 -11.16 1.30 2.64
N SER A 12 -12.43 0.83 2.71
CA SER A 12 -13.40 1.36 3.69
C SER A 12 -13.03 1.06 5.15
N ASN A 13 -12.22 0.04 5.39
CA ASN A 13 -11.78 -0.39 6.72
C ASN A 13 -10.28 -0.12 6.94
N LEU A 14 -9.74 0.90 6.27
CA LEU A 14 -8.35 1.30 6.42
C LEU A 14 -8.13 1.95 7.79
N CYS A 15 -7.21 1.40 8.58
CA CYS A 15 -6.79 1.93 9.88
C CYS A 15 -5.28 2.15 9.88
N PHE A 16 -4.82 3.29 10.41
CA PHE A 16 -3.40 3.57 10.56
C PHE A 16 -2.90 3.13 11.93
N HIS A 17 -1.85 2.32 11.95
CA HIS A 17 -1.24 1.80 13.16
C HIS A 17 0.25 2.16 13.20
N PRO A 18 0.76 2.73 14.30
CA PRO A 18 2.19 2.79 14.55
C PRO A 18 2.77 1.37 14.51
N HIS A 19 3.85 1.17 13.77
CA HIS A 19 4.48 -0.14 13.62
C HIS A 19 5.87 -0.16 14.25
N ASP A 20 6.78 0.72 13.83
CA ASP A 20 8.16 0.88 14.32
C ASP A 20 8.91 -0.44 14.57
N GLN A 21 8.56 -1.46 13.78
CA GLN A 21 9.08 -2.82 13.86
C GLN A 21 9.55 -3.25 12.48
N GLU A 22 10.46 -4.22 12.47
CA GLU A 22 10.95 -4.81 11.23
C GLU A 22 9.87 -5.70 10.62
N MET A 23 9.58 -5.43 9.35
CA MET A 23 8.74 -6.29 8.53
C MET A 23 9.50 -7.58 8.19
N LEU A 24 8.77 -8.70 8.08
CA LEU A 24 9.35 -9.96 7.60
C LEU A 24 9.90 -9.81 6.17
N GLU A 25 10.74 -10.76 5.74
CA GLU A 25 11.44 -10.78 4.45
C GLU A 25 12.49 -9.66 4.25
N ALA A 26 13.77 -10.06 4.30
CA ALA A 26 14.89 -9.22 3.88
C ALA A 26 15.04 -9.28 2.36
N VAL A 27 14.25 -8.50 1.61
CA VAL A 27 14.44 -8.37 0.16
C VAL A 27 15.68 -7.51 -0.10
N ASP A 28 16.83 -8.16 -0.30
CA ASP A 28 18.12 -7.56 -0.69
C ASP A 28 18.57 -6.36 0.16
N SER A 29 18.11 -6.28 1.41
CA SER A 29 18.51 -5.21 2.33
C SER A 29 19.42 -5.77 3.41
N LYS A 30 20.61 -5.17 3.55
CA LYS A 30 21.51 -5.45 4.67
C LYS A 30 20.98 -4.91 6.01
N ASN A 31 20.03 -3.99 5.94
CA ASN A 31 19.46 -3.31 7.10
C ASN A 31 17.97 -3.66 7.26
N PRO A 32 17.49 -3.84 8.51
CA PRO A 32 16.07 -3.93 8.81
C PRO A 32 15.27 -2.78 8.20
N LEU A 33 14.19 -3.10 7.50
CA LEU A 33 13.26 -2.11 6.96
C LEU A 33 12.07 -1.97 7.94
N LYS A 34 11.94 -0.78 8.51
CA LYS A 34 11.04 -0.50 9.65
C LYS A 34 10.16 0.72 9.36
N PRO A 35 8.97 0.54 8.75
CA PRO A 35 8.03 1.63 8.56
C PRO A 35 7.58 2.23 9.89
N ASN A 36 7.41 3.55 9.95
CA ASN A 36 6.88 4.19 11.16
C ASN A 36 5.40 3.84 11.38
N ILE A 37 4.59 3.89 10.32
CA ILE A 37 3.14 3.70 10.38
C ILE A 37 2.69 2.86 9.18
N LEU A 38 1.73 1.96 9.42
CA LEU A 38 1.08 1.15 8.39
C LEU A 38 -0.40 1.48 8.31
N GLY A 39 -0.91 1.67 7.10
CA GLY A 39 -2.34 1.66 6.79
C GLY A 39 -2.78 0.23 6.49
N LEU A 40 -3.51 -0.36 7.42
CA LEU A 40 -3.94 -1.75 7.40
C LEU A 40 -5.42 -1.86 7.07
N LEU A 41 -5.78 -2.82 6.22
CA LEU A 41 -7.16 -3.23 6.01
C LEU A 41 -7.56 -4.14 7.16
N VAL A 42 -8.38 -3.64 8.08
CA VAL A 42 -8.87 -4.45 9.20
C VAL A 42 -9.95 -5.40 8.68
N ARG A 43 -9.51 -6.51 8.08
CA ARG A 43 -10.38 -7.63 7.66
C ARG A 43 -10.62 -8.60 8.82
N SER A 44 -9.74 -8.61 9.82
CA SER A 44 -9.81 -9.40 11.04
C SER A 44 -9.04 -8.69 12.17
N PRO A 45 -9.37 -8.86 13.47
CA PRO A 45 -8.55 -8.33 14.56
C PRO A 45 -7.13 -8.89 14.46
N LEU A 46 -6.16 -7.99 14.24
CA LEU A 46 -4.74 -8.34 14.17
C LEU A 46 -4.33 -9.08 15.45
N PRO A 47 -3.75 -10.30 15.36
CA PRO A 47 -3.17 -10.94 16.52
C PRO A 47 -2.04 -10.05 17.03
N ARG A 48 -2.10 -9.61 18.30
CA ARG A 48 -1.18 -8.64 18.94
C ARG A 48 0.33 -9.00 18.90
N LYS A 49 0.70 -10.14 18.30
CA LYS A 49 2.07 -10.69 18.29
C LYS A 49 2.52 -11.22 16.92
N GLN A 50 1.74 -11.08 15.86
CA GLN A 50 2.16 -11.56 14.54
C GLN A 50 3.08 -10.52 13.90
N LYS A 51 4.28 -10.94 13.50
CA LYS A 51 5.17 -10.10 12.69
C LYS A 51 4.52 -9.90 11.32
N ILE A 52 4.45 -8.65 10.87
CA ILE A 52 3.84 -8.28 9.58
C ILE A 52 4.88 -8.50 8.47
N SER A 53 4.44 -9.05 7.35
CA SER A 53 5.22 -9.38 6.15
C SER A 53 4.99 -8.36 5.02
N TRP A 54 5.96 -8.19 4.13
CA TRP A 54 5.75 -7.44 2.88
C TRP A 54 4.77 -8.12 1.93
N SER A 55 4.49 -9.42 2.14
CA SER A 55 3.48 -10.18 1.40
C SER A 55 2.07 -10.05 1.97
N ASP A 56 1.91 -9.46 3.16
CA ASP A 56 0.62 -9.43 3.84
C ASP A 56 -0.40 -8.61 3.05
N ASP A 57 -1.52 -9.26 2.73
CA ASP A 57 -2.58 -8.66 1.94
C ASP A 57 -3.29 -7.51 2.67
N ASP A 58 -3.18 -7.45 4.00
CA ASP A 58 -3.77 -6.41 4.83
C ASP A 58 -2.97 -5.09 4.80
N VAL A 59 -1.71 -5.07 4.35
CA VAL A 59 -0.96 -3.82 4.25
C VAL A 59 -1.31 -3.07 2.96
N ALA A 60 -2.05 -1.97 3.12
CA ALA A 60 -2.47 -1.13 2.00
C ALA A 60 -1.52 0.05 1.77
N ILE A 61 -1.19 0.79 2.82
CA ILE A 61 -0.44 2.05 2.73
C ILE A 61 0.73 2.01 3.69
N ILE A 62 1.86 2.57 3.27
CA ILE A 62 2.98 2.83 4.17
C ILE A 62 3.09 4.32 4.41
N VAL A 63 3.36 4.69 5.66
CA VAL A 63 3.65 6.07 6.01
C VAL A 63 5.02 6.12 6.69
N GLU A 64 5.88 6.99 6.17
CA GLU A 64 7.20 7.27 6.73
C GLU A 64 7.24 8.72 7.21
N VAL A 65 7.82 8.91 8.39
CA VAL A 65 7.97 10.19 9.07
C VAL A 65 9.46 10.44 9.28
N LYS A 66 10.01 11.42 8.57
CA LYS A 66 11.44 11.68 8.59
C LYS A 66 11.73 13.10 8.17
N HIS A 67 12.87 13.63 8.58
CA HIS A 67 13.33 14.91 8.07
C HIS A 67 13.97 14.73 6.68
N GLY A 68 13.57 15.57 5.73
CA GLY A 68 14.17 15.67 4.41
C GLY A 68 13.47 14.78 3.39
N GLN A 69 12.95 15.43 2.34
CA GLN A 69 12.21 14.76 1.28
C GLN A 69 13.01 13.64 0.59
N LEU A 70 14.30 13.84 0.32
CA LEU A 70 15.15 12.81 -0.31
C LEU A 70 15.26 11.54 0.55
N MET A 71 15.38 11.70 1.87
CA MET A 71 15.46 10.58 2.81
C MET A 71 14.12 9.84 2.90
N LEU A 72 13.01 10.58 2.93
CA LEU A 72 11.66 10.02 2.90
C LEU A 72 11.43 9.20 1.63
N VAL A 73 11.69 9.79 0.46
CA VAL A 73 11.49 9.13 -0.84
C VAL A 73 12.40 7.93 -0.97
N GLY A 74 13.67 8.03 -0.57
CA GLY A 74 14.60 6.90 -0.60
C GLY A 74 14.11 5.71 0.23
N GLN A 75 13.66 5.97 1.46
CA GLN A 75 13.16 4.94 2.36
C GLN A 75 11.85 4.31 1.84
N LEU A 76 10.89 5.13 1.42
CA LEU A 76 9.63 4.65 0.85
C LEU A 76 9.83 3.88 -0.46
N SER A 77 10.81 4.26 -1.27
CA SER A 77 11.19 3.52 -2.49
C SER A 77 11.69 2.11 -2.15
N ALA A 78 12.48 1.98 -1.07
CA ALA A 78 12.95 0.67 -0.62
C ALA A 78 11.77 -0.23 -0.20
N TYR A 79 10.80 0.33 0.54
CA TYR A 79 9.62 -0.43 0.94
C TYR A 79 8.72 -0.80 -0.25
N ALA A 80 8.50 0.14 -1.16
CA ALA A 80 7.71 -0.11 -2.37
C ALA A 80 8.34 -1.20 -3.23
N ARG A 81 9.68 -1.21 -3.34
CA ARG A 81 10.41 -2.29 -4.00
C ARG A 81 10.13 -3.64 -3.34
N CYS A 82 10.17 -3.72 -2.00
CA CYS A 82 9.82 -4.95 -1.28
C CYS A 82 8.40 -5.41 -1.62
N PHE A 83 7.40 -4.55 -1.49
CA PHE A 83 6.01 -4.88 -1.84
C PHE A 83 5.85 -5.37 -3.28
N LEU A 84 6.41 -4.65 -4.25
CA LEU A 84 6.25 -4.96 -5.67
C LEU A 84 7.06 -6.19 -6.10
N SER A 85 8.14 -6.51 -5.38
CA SER A 85 8.93 -7.73 -5.61
C SER A 85 8.24 -8.98 -5.09
N VAL A 86 7.59 -8.88 -3.93
CA VAL A 86 6.98 -10.01 -3.22
C VAL A 86 5.55 -10.26 -3.73
N ASP A 87 4.74 -9.21 -3.90
CA ASP A 87 3.38 -9.31 -4.42
C ASP A 87 3.35 -9.01 -5.94
N ARG A 88 3.42 -10.07 -6.75
CA ARG A 88 3.35 -9.95 -8.21
C ARG A 88 1.98 -9.48 -8.73
N ARG A 89 0.92 -9.56 -7.91
CA ARG A 89 -0.42 -9.09 -8.29
C ARG A 89 -0.52 -7.57 -8.19
N ARG A 90 0.39 -6.94 -7.45
CA ARG A 90 0.42 -5.49 -7.24
C ARG A 90 1.18 -4.78 -8.36
N SER A 91 0.48 -3.87 -9.03
CA SER A 91 1.01 -3.01 -10.09
C SER A 91 1.61 -1.70 -9.56
N PHE A 92 1.15 -1.24 -8.40
CA PHE A 92 1.69 -0.08 -7.71
C PHE A 92 1.53 -0.15 -6.18
N SER A 93 2.34 0.64 -5.45
CA SER A 93 2.24 0.83 -4.01
C SER A 93 1.95 2.29 -3.69
N ILE A 94 0.99 2.56 -2.80
CA ILE A 94 0.70 3.90 -2.30
C ILE A 94 1.47 4.12 -1.00
N ALA A 95 2.13 5.26 -0.89
CA ALA A 95 2.80 5.68 0.33
C ALA A 95 2.52 7.15 0.66
N ILE A 96 2.69 7.49 1.93
CA ILE A 96 2.60 8.86 2.43
C ILE A 96 3.95 9.21 3.06
N ALA A 97 4.55 10.29 2.60
CA ALA A 97 5.75 10.85 3.21
C ALA A 97 5.35 12.05 4.06
N PHE A 98 5.80 12.08 5.31
CA PHE A 98 5.60 13.22 6.19
C PHE A 98 6.95 13.78 6.65
N ASP A 99 7.27 14.99 6.18
CA ASP A 99 8.40 15.76 6.68
C ASP A 99 7.97 16.52 7.93
N PHE A 100 8.40 16.02 9.09
CA PHE A 100 8.03 16.60 10.37
C PHE A 100 8.72 17.94 10.64
N GLN A 101 9.81 18.28 9.94
CA GLN A 101 10.49 19.56 10.12
C GLN A 101 9.75 20.68 9.40
N THR A 102 9.28 20.42 8.18
CA THR A 102 8.57 21.42 7.37
C THR A 102 7.05 21.29 7.46
N LEU A 103 6.55 20.30 8.20
CA LEU A 103 5.15 19.89 8.28
C LEU A 103 4.50 19.74 6.89
N GLN A 104 5.22 19.07 5.98
CA GLN A 104 4.75 18.81 4.63
C GLN A 104 4.41 17.34 4.43
N ILE A 105 3.29 17.08 3.76
CA ILE A 105 2.88 15.75 3.35
C ILE A 105 3.03 15.61 1.83
N HIS A 106 3.56 14.48 1.39
CA HIS A 106 3.50 14.05 0.01
C HIS A 106 2.77 12.72 -0.10
N PHE A 107 1.92 12.59 -1.11
CA PHE A 107 1.33 11.33 -1.51
C PHE A 107 2.14 10.77 -2.67
N LEU A 108 2.57 9.52 -2.55
CA LEU A 108 3.42 8.86 -3.54
C LEU A 108 2.74 7.61 -4.06
N VAL A 109 2.91 7.37 -5.36
CA VAL A 109 2.56 6.13 -6.03
C VAL A 109 3.82 5.57 -6.66
N PHE A 110 4.23 4.39 -6.22
CA PHE A 110 5.39 3.69 -6.73
C PHE A 110 4.93 2.61 -7.70
N HIS A 111 5.49 2.61 -8.90
CA HIS A 111 5.34 1.59 -9.92
C HIS A 111 6.66 0.84 -10.09
N ARG A 112 6.64 -0.29 -10.80
CA ARG A 112 7.87 -1.04 -11.11
C ARG A 112 8.88 -0.23 -11.94
N SER A 113 8.40 0.76 -12.70
CA SER A 113 9.21 1.61 -13.58
C SER A 113 9.59 2.97 -12.99
N GLY A 114 9.16 3.31 -11.77
CA GLY A 114 9.43 4.62 -11.17
C GLY A 114 8.40 5.03 -10.14
N SER A 115 8.32 6.33 -9.85
CA SER A 115 7.37 6.88 -8.89
C SER A 115 6.74 8.18 -9.38
N SER A 116 5.54 8.46 -8.88
CA SER A 116 4.86 9.74 -9.00
C SER A 116 4.60 10.28 -7.60
N SER A 117 4.72 11.60 -7.44
CA SER A 117 4.50 12.27 -6.16
C SER A 117 3.64 13.50 -6.34
N SER A 118 2.76 13.77 -5.38
CA SER A 118 2.12 15.07 -5.26
C SER A 118 3.17 16.16 -5.01
N HIS A 119 2.80 17.42 -5.27
CA HIS A 119 3.54 18.52 -4.66
C HIS A 119 3.46 18.44 -3.12
N GLY A 120 4.40 19.09 -2.43
CA GLY A 120 4.37 19.18 -0.98
C GLY A 120 3.11 19.90 -0.50
N LEU A 121 2.37 19.27 0.42
CA LEU A 121 1.16 19.82 1.01
C LEU A 121 1.48 20.33 2.41
N SER A 122 1.51 21.65 2.57
CA SER A 122 1.84 22.29 3.85
C SER A 122 0.67 22.24 4.82
N LEU A 123 0.88 21.61 5.98
CA LEU A 123 -0.09 21.59 7.08
C LEU A 123 -0.22 22.94 7.80
N HIS A 124 0.68 23.89 7.54
CA HIS A 124 0.56 25.25 8.08
C HIS A 124 -0.52 26.08 7.39
N SER A 125 -0.98 25.65 6.22
CA SER A 125 -1.95 26.39 5.41
C SER A 125 -3.29 25.66 5.37
N GLU A 126 -4.38 26.41 5.45
CA GLU A 126 -5.73 25.84 5.30
C GLU A 126 -5.88 25.12 3.95
N ALA A 127 -5.41 25.74 2.86
CA ALA A 127 -5.45 25.14 1.52
C ALA A 127 -4.65 23.83 1.44
N GLY A 128 -3.48 23.77 2.09
CA GLY A 128 -2.67 22.56 2.15
C GLY A 128 -3.34 21.47 3.00
N PHE A 129 -3.92 21.81 4.15
CA PHE A 129 -4.70 20.87 4.97
C PHE A 129 -5.92 20.31 4.21
N GLN A 130 -6.70 21.18 3.56
CA GLN A 130 -7.84 20.77 2.71
C GLN A 130 -7.37 19.85 1.57
N SER A 131 -6.21 20.14 0.98
CA SER A 131 -5.61 19.29 -0.06
C SER A 131 -5.23 17.91 0.49
N VAL A 132 -4.66 17.83 1.70
CA VAL A 132 -4.38 16.55 2.37
C VAL A 132 -5.66 15.75 2.57
N VAL A 133 -6.71 16.37 3.11
CA VAL A 133 -8.03 15.73 3.30
C VAL A 133 -8.58 15.21 1.97
N LYS A 134 -8.48 16.00 0.90
CA LYS A 134 -8.93 15.59 -0.44
C LYS A 134 -8.19 14.36 -0.95
N HIS A 135 -6.87 14.30 -0.79
CA HIS A 135 -6.08 13.12 -1.19
C HIS A 135 -6.46 11.89 -0.36
N MET A 136 -6.60 12.04 0.96
CA MET A 136 -7.04 10.95 1.85
C MET A 136 -8.42 10.43 1.46
N VAL A 137 -9.39 11.33 1.22
CA VAL A 137 -10.73 10.94 0.74
C VAL A 137 -10.63 10.26 -0.62
N GLY A 138 -9.78 10.73 -1.53
CA GLY A 138 -9.52 10.09 -2.83
C GLY A 138 -9.04 8.65 -2.68
N ILE A 139 -8.05 8.41 -1.81
CA ILE A 139 -7.54 7.08 -1.48
C ILE A 139 -8.67 6.21 -0.89
N LEU A 140 -9.38 6.70 0.12
CA LEU A 140 -10.52 5.99 0.73
C LEU A 140 -11.70 5.80 -0.24
N SER A 141 -11.67 6.45 -1.41
CA SER A 141 -12.67 6.33 -2.47
C SER A 141 -12.36 5.24 -3.49
N ILE A 142 -11.22 4.55 -3.38
CA ILE A 142 -10.86 3.46 -4.29
C ILE A 142 -11.90 2.34 -4.22
N PRO A 143 -12.56 2.00 -5.35
CA PRO A 143 -13.76 1.17 -5.34
C PRO A 143 -13.47 -0.31 -5.04
N ASP A 144 -12.41 -0.87 -5.60
CA ASP A 144 -12.12 -2.31 -5.56
C ASP A 144 -10.60 -2.59 -5.58
N GLU A 145 -10.22 -3.86 -5.44
CA GLU A 145 -8.82 -4.33 -5.47
C GLU A 145 -8.12 -3.99 -6.78
N LYS A 146 -8.84 -4.11 -7.90
CA LYS A 146 -8.33 -3.81 -9.24
C LYS A 146 -7.95 -2.35 -9.40
N ALA A 147 -8.81 -1.43 -8.96
CA ALA A 147 -8.54 -0.01 -8.92
C ALA A 147 -7.42 0.35 -7.93
N PHE A 148 -7.23 -0.47 -6.89
CA PHE A 148 -6.07 -0.41 -5.99
C PHE A 148 -4.80 -1.06 -6.58
N GLY A 149 -4.83 -1.44 -7.86
CA GLY A 149 -3.67 -1.96 -8.56
C GLY A 149 -3.37 -3.42 -8.25
N ARG A 150 -4.28 -4.17 -7.62
CA ARG A 150 -4.18 -5.62 -7.43
C ARG A 150 -4.97 -6.36 -8.50
N GLN A 151 -4.30 -7.24 -9.24
CA GLN A 151 -4.97 -8.09 -10.21
C GLN A 151 -5.67 -9.27 -9.52
N ASP A 152 -6.95 -9.45 -9.82
CA ASP A 152 -7.64 -10.72 -9.57
C ASP A 152 -6.97 -11.80 -10.42
N THR A 153 -6.45 -12.83 -9.75
CA THR A 153 -5.76 -14.02 -10.26
C THR A 153 -5.90 -14.30 -11.76
N LEU A 154 -4.76 -14.35 -12.47
CA LEU A 154 -4.67 -14.91 -13.82
C LEU A 154 -3.78 -16.17 -13.80
N TRP A 155 -4.31 -17.28 -13.25
CA TRP A 155 -3.81 -18.66 -13.48
C TRP A 155 -4.88 -19.76 -13.24
N ARG A 156 -6.13 -19.56 -13.68
CA ARG A 156 -7.12 -20.67 -13.79
C ARG A 156 -7.32 -21.19 -15.21
N CYS A 157 -6.39 -20.93 -16.13
CA CYS A 157 -6.48 -21.42 -17.50
C CYS A 157 -5.18 -22.07 -17.98
N ILE A 158 -4.69 -23.15 -17.35
CA ILE A 158 -4.10 -24.33 -18.02
C ILE A 158 -4.14 -25.54 -17.05
N SER A 159 -5.31 -26.15 -16.83
CA SER A 159 -5.39 -27.52 -16.28
C SER A 159 -6.65 -28.26 -16.73
N HIS A 160 -7.09 -28.02 -17.96
CA HIS A 160 -8.02 -28.92 -18.64
C HIS A 160 -7.46 -29.34 -19.99
N GLN A 161 -7.43 -30.68 -20.14
CA GLN A 161 -7.08 -31.50 -21.30
C GLN A 161 -5.61 -31.95 -21.43
N GLN A 162 -5.18 -32.84 -20.54
CA GLN A 162 -4.52 -34.06 -21.06
C GLN A 162 -5.64 -35.04 -21.46
N PRO A 163 -5.83 -35.38 -22.74
CA PRO A 163 -6.56 -36.58 -23.09
C PRO A 163 -5.75 -37.79 -22.61
N ARG A 164 -6.42 -38.65 -21.85
CA ARG A 164 -5.95 -40.00 -21.49
C ARG A 164 -5.57 -40.71 -22.80
N LEU A 165 -4.29 -40.99 -23.00
CA LEU A 165 -3.88 -42.07 -23.89
C LEU A 165 -4.27 -43.37 -23.18
N ARG A 166 -5.44 -43.89 -23.56
CA ARG A 166 -5.72 -45.31 -23.50
C ARG A 166 -5.14 -45.94 -24.77
N ASP A 167 -4.54 -47.10 -24.57
CA ASP A 167 -4.33 -48.17 -25.54
C ASP A 167 -3.31 -47.91 -26.65
N LEU A 168 -2.07 -48.37 -26.40
CA LEU A 168 -1.32 -49.33 -27.24
C LEU A 168 -0.23 -50.00 -26.39
#